data_AF-A0A2V8ZZM3-F1
#
_entry.id   AF-A0A2V8ZZM3-F1
#
_cell.length_a   1.000
_cell.length_b   1.000
_cell.length_c   1.000
_cell.angle_alpha   90.00
_cell.angle_beta   90.00
_cell.angle_gamma   90.00
#
_symmetry.space_group_name_H-M   'P 1'
#
loop_
_entity.id
_entity.type
_entity.pdbx_description
1 polymer ?
#
loop_
_entity_poly.entity_id
_entity_poly.type
_entity_poly.pdbx_seq_one_letter_code
_entity_poly.pdbx_strand_id
1 'polypeptide(L)'
;MALGIAVLTLLEVVAFCLGFASLGNVLLRFLRLEMESDAEHFLAAAAAGLVASEILLFLVQIPQHIRLGCLAVVTVLCSLLAWEWKRVWKKLRGGLRQMAPQSPLGKVFLALVVVVVAVEFLVALAPLTGSDALNYHFAAQKEILKRGFYPDFSNSHSFLCGHHHLLILLGLALGSEQLALGFIFLGGILTAASLACLASRWAPYEIVTGFVLIFLLTPVVFWQVTSSGSPDVYMAFLACTAV
;
A
#
# COMPACT_ATOMS: atom_id res chain seq x y z
N MET A 1 -0.14 -7.94 -24.44
CA MET A 1 0.32 -8.63 -23.21
C MET A 1 0.57 -7.65 -22.07
N ALA A 2 1.35 -6.57 -22.26
CA ALA A 2 1.66 -5.60 -21.19
C ALA A 2 0.42 -5.01 -20.47
N LEU A 3 -0.60 -4.56 -21.21
CA LEU A 3 -1.84 -4.04 -20.60
C LEU A 3 -2.58 -5.10 -19.77
N GLY A 4 -2.57 -6.36 -20.19
CA GLY A 4 -3.20 -7.45 -19.45
C GLY A 4 -2.50 -7.72 -18.11
N ILE A 5 -1.16 -7.69 -18.10
CA ILE A 5 -0.37 -7.78 -16.86
C ILE A 5 -0.68 -6.61 -15.95
N ALA A 6 -0.73 -5.38 -16.48
CA ALA A 6 -1.05 -4.20 -15.70
C ALA A 6 -2.43 -4.28 -15.02
N VAL A 7 -3.45 -4.71 -15.75
CA VAL A 7 -4.80 -4.90 -15.19
C VAL A 7 -4.78 -5.99 -14.11
N LEU A 8 -4.10 -7.11 -14.34
CA LEU A 8 -4.00 -8.18 -13.35
C LEU A 8 -3.30 -7.69 -12.08
N THR A 9 -2.15 -7.02 -12.19
CA THR A 9 -1.43 -6.46 -11.04
C THR A 9 -2.28 -5.45 -10.29
N LEU A 10 -3.06 -4.61 -10.99
CA LEU A 10 -3.97 -3.67 -10.33
C LEU A 10 -5.03 -4.40 -9.50
N LEU A 11 -5.62 -5.46 -10.06
CA LEU A 11 -6.62 -6.28 -9.36
C LEU A 11 -6.00 -6.97 -8.14
N GLU A 12 -4.78 -7.48 -8.24
CA GLU A 12 -4.04 -8.06 -7.12
C GLU A 12 -3.78 -7.02 -6.02
N VAL A 13 -3.25 -5.85 -6.37
CA VAL A 13 -3.00 -4.75 -5.42
C VAL A 13 -4.28 -4.31 -4.71
N VAL A 14 -5.39 -4.17 -5.45
CA VAL A 14 -6.70 -3.86 -4.86
C VAL A 14 -7.17 -4.98 -3.93
N ALA A 15 -7.02 -6.24 -4.33
CA ALA A 15 -7.39 -7.38 -3.49
C ALA A 15 -6.57 -7.43 -2.20
N PHE A 16 -5.26 -7.17 -2.26
CA PHE A 16 -4.41 -7.06 -1.08
C PHE A 16 -4.80 -5.89 -0.18
N CYS A 17 -5.07 -4.70 -0.74
CA CYS A 17 -5.56 -3.55 0.02
C CYS A 17 -6.82 -3.89 0.81
N LEU A 18 -7.79 -4.56 0.17
CA LEU A 18 -9.02 -5.03 0.83
C LEU A 18 -8.75 -6.13 1.84
N GLY A 19 -7.78 -7.03 1.58
CA GLY A 19 -7.31 -8.04 2.52
C GLY A 19 -6.72 -7.43 3.79
N PHE A 20 -5.82 -6.45 3.65
CA PHE A 20 -5.28 -5.68 4.76
C PHE A 20 -6.40 -4.97 5.53
N ALA A 21 -7.27 -4.24 4.85
CA ALA A 21 -8.42 -3.61 5.49
C ALA A 21 -9.34 -4.61 6.23
N SER A 22 -9.47 -5.84 5.73
CA SER A 22 -10.26 -6.89 6.39
C SER A 22 -9.61 -7.38 7.68
N LEU A 23 -8.29 -7.66 7.65
CA LEU A 23 -7.52 -8.02 8.83
C LEU A 23 -7.56 -6.89 9.87
N GLY A 24 -7.30 -5.65 9.48
CA GLY A 24 -7.36 -4.54 10.40
C GLY A 24 -8.76 -4.25 10.92
N ASN A 25 -9.82 -4.47 10.13
CA ASN A 25 -11.20 -4.33 10.63
C ASN A 25 -11.53 -5.35 11.73
N VAL A 26 -10.94 -6.55 11.69
CA VAL A 26 -11.02 -7.51 12.81
C VAL A 26 -10.28 -6.96 14.02
N LEU A 27 -9.05 -6.46 13.84
CA LEU A 27 -8.24 -5.92 14.93
C LEU A 27 -8.87 -4.69 15.60
N LEU A 28 -9.35 -3.72 14.83
CA LEU A 28 -10.00 -2.52 15.36
C LEU A 28 -11.25 -2.87 16.19
N ARG A 29 -12.07 -3.83 15.72
CA ARG A 29 -13.22 -4.32 16.50
C ARG A 29 -12.81 -5.05 17.77
N PHE A 30 -11.75 -5.86 17.71
CA PHE A 30 -11.21 -6.55 18.87
C PHE A 30 -10.72 -5.54 19.93
N LEU A 31 -10.07 -4.47 19.49
CA LEU A 31 -9.59 -3.36 20.34
C LEU A 31 -10.70 -2.34 20.69
N ARG A 32 -11.91 -2.50 20.16
CA ARG A 32 -13.04 -1.57 20.33
C ARG A 32 -12.70 -0.12 19.94
N LEU A 33 -11.90 0.04 18.89
CA LEU A 33 -11.57 1.34 18.32
C LEU A 33 -12.64 1.74 17.29
N GLU A 34 -13.22 2.90 17.49
CA GLU A 34 -14.24 3.49 16.61
C GLU A 34 -13.69 4.77 15.97
N MET A 35 -13.96 4.95 14.67
CA MET A 35 -13.58 6.16 13.93
C MET A 35 -14.84 6.97 13.60
N GLU A 36 -14.69 8.28 13.41
CA GLU A 36 -15.82 9.19 13.19
C GLU A 36 -16.45 9.01 11.81
N SER A 37 -15.63 8.73 10.78
CA SER A 37 -16.09 8.55 9.40
C SER A 37 -15.80 7.16 8.83
N ASP A 38 -16.55 6.79 7.78
CA ASP A 38 -16.34 5.54 7.06
C ASP A 38 -14.98 5.53 6.32
N ALA A 39 -14.51 6.69 5.85
CA ALA A 39 -13.20 6.86 5.22
C ALA A 39 -12.06 6.63 6.23
N GLU A 40 -12.11 7.31 7.39
CA GLU A 40 -11.12 7.12 8.46
C GLU A 40 -11.11 5.68 8.95
N HIS A 41 -12.28 5.05 9.14
CA HIS A 41 -12.37 3.65 9.52
C HIS A 41 -11.67 2.74 8.51
N PHE A 42 -11.91 2.94 7.21
CA PHE A 42 -11.29 2.12 6.18
C PHE A 42 -9.76 2.29 6.16
N LEU A 43 -9.28 3.54 6.25
CA LEU A 43 -7.84 3.84 6.23
C LEU A 43 -7.13 3.32 7.49
N ALA A 44 -7.71 3.52 8.67
CA ALA A 44 -7.20 2.96 9.93
C ALA A 44 -7.20 1.43 9.90
N ALA A 45 -8.23 0.80 9.32
CA ALA A 45 -8.27 -0.65 9.14
C ALA A 45 -7.19 -1.12 8.15
N ALA A 46 -6.98 -0.42 7.03
CA ALA A 46 -5.90 -0.73 6.11
C ALA A 46 -4.53 -0.61 6.78
N ALA A 47 -4.29 0.45 7.57
CA ALA A 47 -3.06 0.65 8.32
C ALA A 47 -2.80 -0.46 9.35
N ALA A 48 -3.78 -0.73 10.22
CA ALA A 48 -3.66 -1.78 11.24
C ALA A 48 -3.43 -3.16 10.63
N GLY A 49 -4.13 -3.48 9.54
CA GLY A 49 -3.98 -4.75 8.85
C GLY A 49 -2.65 -4.88 8.11
N LEU A 50 -2.14 -3.80 7.53
CA LEU A 50 -0.83 -3.78 6.90
C LEU A 50 0.28 -4.03 7.92
N VAL A 51 0.29 -3.28 9.02
CA VAL A 51 1.26 -3.46 10.11
C VAL A 51 1.20 -4.89 10.68
N ALA A 52 -0.01 -5.41 10.91
CA ALA A 52 -0.18 -6.78 11.38
C ALA A 52 0.31 -7.83 10.37
N SER A 53 0.07 -7.62 9.08
CA SER A 53 0.55 -8.51 8.02
C SER A 53 2.06 -8.53 7.96
N GLU A 54 2.71 -7.37 8.09
CA GLU A 54 4.16 -7.25 8.13
C GLU A 54 4.76 -7.92 9.37
N ILE A 55 4.12 -7.83 10.54
CA ILE A 55 4.52 -8.63 11.71
C ILE A 55 4.46 -10.12 11.41
N LEU A 56 3.39 -10.60 10.75
CA LEU A 56 3.28 -12.01 10.35
C LEU A 56 4.37 -12.40 9.34
N LEU A 57 4.67 -11.55 8.36
CA LEU A 57 5.74 -11.76 7.38
C LEU A 57 7.13 -11.78 8.04
N PHE A 58 7.34 -10.95 9.07
CA PHE A 58 8.54 -11.00 9.89
C PHE A 58 8.68 -12.35 10.59
N LEU A 59 7.60 -12.82 11.25
CA LEU A 59 7.60 -14.12 11.93
C LEU A 59 7.82 -15.29 10.96
N VAL A 60 7.35 -15.18 9.71
CA VAL A 60 7.58 -16.17 8.64
C VAL A 60 9.05 -16.35 8.28
N GLN A 61 9.89 -15.34 8.49
CA GLN A 61 11.33 -15.43 8.20
C GLN A 61 12.07 -16.32 9.22
N ILE A 62 11.58 -16.43 10.46
CA ILE A 62 12.21 -17.22 11.54
C ILE A 62 12.36 -18.71 11.16
N PRO A 63 11.32 -19.43 10.70
CA PRO A 63 11.44 -20.83 10.30
C PRO A 63 12.15 -21.06 8.95
N GLN A 64 12.58 -20.01 8.25
CA GLN A 64 13.27 -20.07 6.95
C GLN A 64 12.46 -20.69 5.79
N HIS A 65 11.19 -21.02 6.00
CA HIS A 65 10.25 -21.47 4.96
C HIS A 65 9.47 -20.29 4.35
N ILE A 66 10.20 -19.26 3.89
CA ILE A 66 9.65 -17.94 3.56
C ILE A 66 8.50 -18.01 2.55
N ARG A 67 8.68 -18.71 1.42
CA ARG A 67 7.63 -18.82 0.38
C ARG A 67 6.34 -19.46 0.91
N LEU A 68 6.46 -20.56 1.65
CA LEU A 68 5.31 -21.25 2.22
C LEU A 68 4.61 -20.37 3.26
N GLY A 69 5.36 -19.68 4.10
CA GLY A 69 4.81 -18.76 5.09
C GLY A 69 4.12 -17.55 4.44
N CYS A 70 4.67 -16.97 3.37
CA CYS A 70 4.01 -15.93 2.59
C CYS A 70 2.68 -16.42 2.00
N LEU A 71 2.63 -17.64 1.44
CA LEU A 71 1.38 -18.24 0.96
C LEU A 71 0.36 -18.44 2.09
N ALA A 72 0.81 -18.80 3.29
CA ALA A 72 -0.06 -18.90 4.46
C ALA A 72 -0.64 -17.53 4.85
N VAL A 73 0.18 -16.47 4.84
CA VAL A 73 -0.29 -15.08 5.08
C VAL A 73 -1.32 -14.67 4.02
N VAL A 74 -1.06 -14.93 2.74
CA VAL A 74 -2.04 -14.66 1.66
C VAL A 74 -3.34 -15.42 1.90
N THR A 75 -3.26 -16.69 2.30
CA THR A 75 -4.45 -17.51 2.59
C THR A 75 -5.27 -16.91 3.73
N VAL A 76 -4.62 -16.42 4.79
CA VAL A 76 -5.29 -15.72 5.89
C VAL A 76 -5.97 -14.45 5.39
N LEU A 77 -5.26 -13.61 4.61
CA LEU A 77 -5.83 -12.38 4.05
C LEU A 77 -7.04 -12.64 3.15
N CYS A 78 -6.96 -13.63 2.26
CA CYS A 78 -8.08 -14.04 1.41
C CYS A 78 -9.27 -14.56 2.22
N SER A 79 -9.01 -15.36 3.26
CA SER A 79 -10.06 -15.91 4.13
C SER A 79 -10.78 -14.80 4.91
N LEU A 80 -10.02 -13.85 5.47
CA LEU A 80 -10.56 -12.70 6.16
C LEU A 80 -11.29 -11.76 5.21
N LEU A 81 -10.77 -11.56 4.00
CA LEU A 81 -11.47 -10.79 2.96
C LEU A 81 -12.82 -11.40 2.62
N ALA A 82 -12.89 -12.72 2.41
CA ALA A 82 -14.16 -13.40 2.14
C ALA A 82 -15.15 -13.25 3.31
N TRP A 83 -14.66 -13.36 4.55
CA TRP A 83 -15.47 -13.23 5.77
C TRP A 83 -15.98 -11.79 6.00
N GLU A 84 -15.10 -10.79 5.84
CA GLU A 84 -15.38 -9.38 6.14
C GLU A 84 -15.85 -8.56 4.93
N TRP A 85 -15.94 -9.18 3.74
CA TRP A 85 -16.22 -8.51 2.45
C TRP A 85 -17.34 -7.47 2.54
N LYS A 86 -18.51 -7.86 3.07
CA LYS A 86 -19.68 -6.97 3.14
C LYS A 86 -19.41 -5.73 4.00
N ARG A 87 -18.65 -5.87 5.09
CA ARG A 87 -18.38 -4.78 6.05
C ARG A 87 -17.34 -3.83 5.49
N VAL A 88 -16.22 -4.36 5.00
CA VAL A 88 -15.16 -3.56 4.38
C VAL A 88 -15.67 -2.85 3.14
N TRP A 89 -16.43 -3.54 2.29
CA TRP A 89 -17.03 -2.94 1.09
C TRP A 89 -18.07 -1.86 1.42
N LYS A 90 -18.79 -1.97 2.54
CA LYS A 90 -19.67 -0.91 3.02
C LYS A 90 -18.86 0.34 3.40
N LYS A 91 -17.79 0.18 4.18
CA LYS A 91 -16.92 1.28 4.63
C LYS A 91 -16.21 1.96 3.45
N LEU A 92 -15.64 1.18 2.53
CA LEU A 92 -15.03 1.73 1.32
C LEU A 92 -16.03 2.54 0.48
N ARG A 93 -17.23 2.00 0.22
CA ARG A 93 -18.26 2.74 -0.52
C ARG A 93 -18.75 3.98 0.22
N GLY A 94 -18.82 3.93 1.55
CA GLY A 94 -19.12 5.08 2.40
C GLY A 94 -18.10 6.19 2.24
N GLY A 95 -16.81 5.86 2.37
CA GLY A 95 -15.71 6.80 2.16
C GLY A 95 -15.67 7.39 0.75
N LEU A 96 -15.80 6.56 -0.29
CA LEU A 96 -15.85 7.03 -1.68
C LEU A 96 -17.04 7.97 -1.95
N ARG A 97 -18.19 7.75 -1.29
CA ARG A 97 -19.35 8.65 -1.40
C ARG A 97 -19.13 9.97 -0.68
N GLN A 98 -18.47 9.95 0.48
CA GLN A 98 -18.12 11.17 1.21
C GLN A 98 -17.13 12.03 0.41
N MET A 99 -16.27 11.39 -0.39
CA MET A 99 -15.31 12.03 -1.29
C MET A 99 -15.86 12.23 -2.72
N ALA A 100 -17.18 12.20 -2.92
CA ALA A 100 -17.75 12.43 -4.25
C ALA A 100 -17.79 13.94 -4.57
N PRO A 101 -17.38 14.36 -5.79
CA PRO A 101 -17.34 15.76 -6.16
C PRO A 101 -18.75 16.34 -6.29
N GLN A 102 -18.99 17.46 -5.62
CA GLN A 102 -20.27 18.16 -5.67
C GLN A 102 -20.29 19.27 -6.75
N SER A 103 -19.12 19.85 -7.06
CA SER A 103 -18.99 20.94 -8.03
C SER A 103 -18.38 20.49 -9.37
N PRO A 104 -18.59 21.23 -10.48
CA PRO A 104 -17.91 20.97 -11.75
C PRO A 104 -16.38 21.03 -11.63
N LEU A 105 -15.85 21.99 -10.87
CA LEU A 105 -14.41 22.13 -10.64
C LEU A 105 -13.85 20.92 -9.87
N GLY A 106 -14.57 20.45 -8.85
CA GLY A 106 -14.21 19.24 -8.12
C GLY A 106 -14.18 17.99 -9.01
N LYS A 107 -15.07 17.90 -10.01
CA LYS A 107 -15.04 16.80 -11.01
C LYS A 107 -13.79 16.87 -11.88
N VAL A 108 -13.37 18.08 -12.29
CA VAL A 108 -12.13 18.28 -13.06
C VAL A 108 -10.91 17.87 -12.23
N PHE A 109 -10.80 18.33 -10.99
CA PHE A 109 -9.68 17.94 -10.13
C PHE A 109 -9.66 16.43 -9.85
N LEU A 110 -10.80 15.81 -9.59
CA LEU A 110 -10.86 14.36 -9.43
C LEU A 110 -10.42 13.62 -10.70
N ALA A 111 -10.85 14.07 -11.87
CA ALA A 111 -10.42 13.48 -13.14
C ALA A 111 -8.91 13.60 -13.33
N LEU A 112 -8.32 14.74 -12.99
CA LEU A 112 -6.86 14.92 -13.02
C LEU A 112 -6.14 14.00 -12.04
N VAL A 113 -6.63 13.86 -10.81
CA VAL A 113 -6.09 12.90 -9.83
C VAL A 113 -6.13 11.48 -10.39
N VAL A 114 -7.26 11.05 -10.97
CA VAL A 114 -7.39 9.71 -11.57
C VAL A 114 -6.41 9.51 -12.73
N VAL A 115 -6.21 10.53 -13.58
CA VAL A 115 -5.23 10.46 -14.68
C VAL A 115 -3.81 10.35 -14.14
N VAL A 116 -3.44 11.18 -13.14
CA VAL A 116 -2.10 11.14 -12.53
C VAL A 116 -1.84 9.78 -11.88
N VAL A 117 -2.78 9.28 -11.08
CA VAL A 117 -2.70 7.96 -10.45
C VAL A 117 -2.57 6.84 -11.48
N ALA A 118 -3.29 6.93 -12.61
CA ALA A 118 -3.19 5.94 -13.68
C ALA A 118 -1.82 5.98 -14.37
N VAL A 119 -1.26 7.17 -14.60
CA VAL A 119 0.09 7.33 -15.15
C VAL A 119 1.14 6.79 -14.17
N GLU A 120 1.06 7.18 -12.90
CA GLU A 120 1.94 6.67 -11.85
C GLU A 120 1.90 5.15 -11.75
N PHE A 121 0.72 4.54 -11.81
CA PHE A 121 0.59 3.09 -11.80
C PHE A 121 1.30 2.45 -13.00
N LEU A 122 1.09 2.97 -14.21
CA LEU A 122 1.74 2.43 -15.40
C LEU A 122 3.27 2.58 -15.34
N VAL A 123 3.78 3.67 -14.77
CA VAL A 123 5.22 3.89 -14.56
C VAL A 123 5.75 2.99 -13.46
N ALA A 124 5.00 2.75 -12.37
CA ALA A 124 5.37 1.83 -11.30
C ALA A 124 5.49 0.37 -11.79
N LEU A 125 4.82 0.01 -12.88
CA LEU A 125 4.95 -1.30 -13.52
C LEU A 125 6.12 -1.41 -14.51
N ALA A 126 6.80 -0.29 -14.80
CA ALA A 126 7.99 -0.32 -15.63
C ALA A 126 9.10 -1.14 -14.94
N PRO A 127 10.06 -1.68 -15.71
CA PRO A 127 11.22 -2.35 -15.13
C PRO A 127 11.91 -1.49 -14.08
N LEU A 128 12.40 -2.13 -13.02
CA LEU A 128 13.06 -1.44 -11.91
C LEU A 128 14.33 -0.73 -12.39
N THR A 129 14.37 0.60 -12.30
CA THR A 129 15.51 1.42 -12.73
C THR A 129 16.12 2.28 -11.60
N GLY A 130 15.45 2.41 -10.46
CA GLY A 130 15.96 3.17 -9.32
C GLY A 130 17.24 2.56 -8.75
N SER A 131 18.28 3.38 -8.59
CA SER A 131 19.57 2.95 -8.01
C SER A 131 19.37 2.31 -6.63
N ASP A 132 18.63 2.97 -5.76
CA ASP A 132 18.35 2.48 -4.39
C ASP A 132 17.55 1.18 -4.41
N ALA A 133 16.57 1.09 -5.31
CA ALA A 133 15.79 -0.11 -5.51
C ALA A 133 16.67 -1.32 -5.84
N LEU A 134 17.57 -1.13 -6.81
CA LEU A 134 18.45 -2.16 -7.34
C LEU A 134 19.55 -2.53 -6.34
N ASN A 135 20.07 -1.56 -5.60
CA ASN A 135 21.18 -1.76 -4.68
C ASN A 135 20.75 -2.41 -3.36
N TYR A 136 19.61 -2.03 -2.80
CA TYR A 136 19.22 -2.55 -1.48
C TYR A 136 17.75 -2.86 -1.27
N HIS A 137 16.79 -2.08 -1.77
CA HIS A 137 15.39 -2.37 -1.44
C HIS A 137 14.92 -3.72 -2.00
N PHE A 138 15.31 -4.08 -3.23
CA PHE A 138 14.99 -5.37 -3.84
C PHE A 138 16.11 -6.39 -3.70
N ALA A 139 17.38 -5.96 -3.76
CA ALA A 139 18.52 -6.88 -3.68
C ALA A 139 18.55 -7.66 -2.36
N ALA A 140 18.38 -6.98 -1.23
CA ALA A 140 18.38 -7.64 0.08
C ALA A 140 17.22 -8.64 0.20
N GLN A 141 16.03 -8.30 -0.29
CA GLN A 141 14.86 -9.19 -0.24
C GLN A 141 15.01 -10.41 -1.15
N LYS A 142 15.62 -10.24 -2.34
CA LYS A 142 16.00 -11.35 -3.21
C LYS A 142 17.00 -12.29 -2.55
N GLU A 143 17.93 -11.74 -1.78
CA GLU A 143 18.92 -12.54 -1.06
C GLU A 143 18.29 -13.34 0.08
N ILE A 144 17.39 -12.71 0.84
CA ILE A 144 16.57 -13.37 1.87
C ILE A 144 15.80 -14.56 1.28
N LEU A 145 15.21 -14.42 0.08
CA LEU A 145 14.52 -15.54 -0.57
C LEU A 145 15.43 -16.66 -1.05
N LYS A 146 16.69 -16.37 -1.37
CA LYS A 146 17.65 -17.36 -1.90
C LYS A 146 18.35 -18.13 -0.79
N ARG A 147 18.77 -17.42 0.24
CA ARG A 147 19.68 -17.94 1.28
C ARG A 147 19.07 -17.95 2.67
N GLY A 148 17.85 -17.45 2.82
CA GLY A 148 17.18 -17.31 4.11
C GLY A 148 17.47 -15.96 4.78
N PHE A 149 16.79 -15.71 5.88
CA PHE A 149 17.00 -14.53 6.72
C PHE A 149 18.18 -14.76 7.66
N TYR A 150 19.31 -14.12 7.40
CA TYR A 150 20.52 -14.13 8.22
C TYR A 150 21.21 -12.76 8.16
N PRO A 151 22.00 -12.37 9.17
CA PRO A 151 22.74 -11.12 9.15
C PRO A 151 23.87 -11.18 8.11
N ASP A 152 23.89 -10.24 7.16
CA ASP A 152 24.96 -10.10 6.17
C ASP A 152 25.83 -8.88 6.47
N PHE A 153 26.87 -9.10 7.27
CA PHE A 153 27.84 -8.07 7.64
C PHE A 153 28.69 -7.54 6.48
N SER A 154 28.66 -8.18 5.30
CA SER A 154 29.36 -7.71 4.10
C SER A 154 28.54 -6.66 3.32
N ASN A 155 27.24 -6.57 3.59
CA ASN A 155 26.34 -5.61 2.98
C ASN A 155 25.70 -4.74 4.07
N SER A 156 26.19 -3.51 4.24
CA SER A 156 25.64 -2.55 5.21
C SER A 156 24.15 -2.29 5.01
N HIS A 157 23.64 -2.43 3.78
CA HIS A 157 22.23 -2.22 3.48
C HIS A 157 21.33 -3.40 3.85
N SER A 158 21.91 -4.58 4.17
CA SER A 158 21.14 -5.72 4.69
C SER A 158 20.54 -5.43 6.07
N PHE A 159 21.15 -4.49 6.82
CA PHE A 159 20.67 -4.02 8.14
C PHE A 159 19.66 -2.88 8.05
N LEU A 160 19.43 -2.31 6.86
CA LEU A 160 18.49 -1.20 6.61
C LEU A 160 17.16 -1.66 6.00
N CYS A 161 16.86 -2.96 6.04
CA CYS A 161 15.57 -3.49 5.62
C CYS A 161 14.55 -3.34 6.75
N GLY A 162 13.70 -2.32 6.66
CA GLY A 162 12.64 -2.02 7.62
C GLY A 162 11.36 -2.83 7.39
N HIS A 163 10.34 -2.54 8.19
CA HIS A 163 9.05 -3.26 8.22
C HIS A 163 8.36 -3.30 6.84
N HIS A 164 8.44 -2.20 6.07
CA HIS A 164 7.79 -2.11 4.76
C HIS A 164 8.55 -2.77 3.60
N HIS A 165 9.81 -3.16 3.79
CA HIS A 165 10.50 -4.05 2.84
C HIS A 165 9.89 -5.45 2.83
N LEU A 166 9.12 -5.83 3.85
CA LEU A 166 8.44 -7.13 3.91
C LEU A 166 7.32 -7.25 2.86
N LEU A 167 6.74 -6.12 2.42
CA LEU A 167 5.82 -6.11 1.29
C LEU A 167 6.54 -6.40 -0.04
N ILE A 168 7.76 -5.87 -0.21
CA ILE A 168 8.63 -6.21 -1.34
C ILE A 168 8.95 -7.71 -1.30
N LEU A 169 9.34 -8.23 -0.14
CA LEU A 169 9.59 -9.67 0.06
C LEU A 169 8.36 -10.51 -0.30
N LEU A 170 7.16 -10.10 0.11
CA LEU A 170 5.92 -10.79 -0.21
C LEU A 170 5.68 -10.86 -1.72
N GLY A 171 5.77 -9.73 -2.44
CA GLY A 171 5.60 -9.72 -3.90
C GLY A 171 6.60 -10.63 -4.61
N LEU A 172 7.87 -10.57 -4.19
CA LEU A 172 8.93 -11.42 -4.72
C LEU A 172 8.74 -12.90 -4.37
N ALA A 173 8.25 -13.23 -3.17
CA ALA A 173 7.96 -14.60 -2.74
C ALA A 173 6.83 -15.23 -3.59
N LEU A 174 5.87 -14.41 -4.00
CA LEU A 174 4.81 -14.76 -4.95
C LEU A 174 5.29 -14.80 -6.42
N GLY A 175 6.55 -14.46 -6.66
CA GLY A 175 7.19 -14.54 -7.98
C GLY A 175 6.95 -13.33 -8.88
N SER A 176 6.54 -12.18 -8.33
CA SER A 176 6.17 -10.99 -9.11
C SER A 176 6.86 -9.73 -8.60
N GLU A 177 7.81 -9.20 -9.38
CA GLU A 177 8.43 -7.89 -9.11
C GLU A 177 7.43 -6.74 -9.30
N GLN A 178 6.54 -6.88 -10.28
CA GLN A 178 5.48 -5.91 -10.56
C GLN A 178 4.50 -5.80 -9.39
N LEU A 179 4.19 -6.92 -8.71
CA LEU A 179 3.36 -6.89 -7.52
C LEU A 179 4.07 -6.21 -6.34
N ALA A 180 5.37 -6.47 -6.16
CA ALA A 180 6.17 -5.78 -5.16
C ALA A 180 6.19 -4.25 -5.38
N LEU A 181 6.35 -3.81 -6.63
CA LEU A 181 6.22 -2.39 -7.00
C LEU A 181 4.79 -1.87 -6.84
N GLY A 182 3.79 -2.70 -7.13
CA GLY A 182 2.38 -2.42 -6.90
C GLY A 182 2.07 -2.14 -5.42
N PHE A 183 2.75 -2.80 -4.48
CA PHE A 183 2.65 -2.47 -3.06
C PHE A 183 3.24 -1.09 -2.74
N ILE A 184 4.39 -0.74 -3.30
CA ILE A 184 4.96 0.61 -3.10
C ILE A 184 4.00 1.68 -3.63
N PHE A 185 3.45 1.45 -4.83
CA PHE A 185 2.40 2.29 -5.40
C PHE A 185 1.18 2.42 -4.48
N LEU A 186 0.72 1.29 -3.90
CA LEU A 186 -0.39 1.28 -2.94
C LEU A 186 -0.12 2.19 -1.74
N GLY A 187 1.11 2.21 -1.23
CA GLY A 187 1.51 3.15 -0.16
C GLY A 187 1.27 4.61 -0.55
N GLY A 188 1.62 5.01 -1.78
CA GLY A 188 1.33 6.34 -2.32
C GLY A 188 -0.16 6.67 -2.34
N ILE A 189 -0.98 5.74 -2.81
CA ILE A 189 -2.44 5.92 -2.90
C ILE A 189 -3.08 6.01 -1.51
N LEU A 190 -2.64 5.17 -0.56
CA LEU A 190 -3.11 5.21 0.82
C LEU A 190 -2.70 6.51 1.53
N THR A 191 -1.48 7.00 1.29
CA THR A 191 -1.04 8.32 1.79
C THR A 191 -1.88 9.44 1.21
N ALA A 192 -2.10 9.46 -0.11
CA ALA A 192 -2.94 10.46 -0.77
C ALA A 192 -4.38 10.44 -0.24
N ALA A 193 -4.96 9.26 -0.04
CA ALA A 193 -6.29 9.10 0.53
C ALA A 193 -6.36 9.57 2.00
N SER A 194 -5.31 9.31 2.79
CA SER A 194 -5.23 9.75 4.19
C SER A 194 -5.04 11.26 4.30
N LEU A 195 -4.21 11.85 3.43
CA LEU A 195 -4.09 13.30 3.30
C LEU A 195 -5.44 13.93 2.96
N ALA A 196 -6.17 13.36 2.00
CA ALA A 196 -7.48 13.86 1.61
C ALA A 196 -8.49 13.80 2.77
N CYS A 197 -8.50 12.67 3.49
CA CYS A 197 -9.35 12.47 4.66
C CYS A 197 -9.04 13.49 5.75
N LEU A 198 -7.75 13.64 6.09
CA LEU A 198 -7.27 14.60 7.08
C LEU A 198 -7.62 16.05 6.68
N ALA A 199 -7.29 16.46 5.45
CA ALA A 199 -7.54 17.81 4.96
C ALA A 199 -9.04 18.15 4.89
N SER A 200 -9.91 17.16 4.67
CA SER A 200 -11.36 17.37 4.63
C SER A 200 -11.97 17.87 5.95
N ARG A 201 -11.23 17.76 7.06
CA ARG A 201 -11.63 18.33 8.36
C ARG A 201 -11.62 19.87 8.36
N TRP A 202 -10.84 20.49 7.48
CA TRP A 202 -10.62 21.96 7.49
C TRP A 202 -10.81 22.64 6.14
N ALA A 203 -10.96 21.89 5.05
CA ALA A 203 -11.02 22.45 3.72
C ALA A 203 -12.20 21.89 2.90
N PRO A 204 -12.82 22.70 2.01
CA PRO A 204 -13.81 22.22 1.07
C PRO A 204 -13.18 21.26 0.05
N TYR A 205 -14.03 20.44 -0.57
CA TYR A 205 -13.64 19.35 -1.47
C TYR A 205 -12.64 19.78 -2.56
N GLU A 206 -12.85 20.92 -3.20
CA GLU A 206 -12.00 21.41 -4.28
C GLU A 206 -10.57 21.65 -3.81
N ILE A 207 -10.41 22.26 -2.63
CA ILE A 207 -9.10 22.52 -2.03
C ILE A 207 -8.44 21.21 -1.61
N VAL A 208 -9.19 20.28 -1.02
CA VAL A 208 -8.69 18.94 -0.66
C VAL A 208 -8.17 18.20 -1.88
N THR A 209 -8.95 18.13 -2.96
CA THR A 209 -8.50 17.48 -4.20
C THR A 209 -7.32 18.20 -4.85
N GLY A 210 -7.23 19.52 -4.72
CA GLY A 210 -6.07 20.29 -5.12
C GLY A 210 -4.81 19.90 -4.35
N PHE A 211 -4.89 19.74 -3.02
CA PHE A 211 -3.77 19.26 -2.21
C PHE A 211 -3.34 17.85 -2.57
N VAL A 212 -4.30 16.93 -2.81
CA VAL A 212 -3.99 15.58 -3.27
C VAL A 212 -3.26 15.60 -4.61
N LEU A 213 -3.74 16.43 -5.56
CA LEU A 213 -3.10 16.55 -6.86
C LEU A 213 -1.68 17.11 -6.76
N ILE A 214 -1.49 18.16 -5.94
CA ILE A 214 -0.15 18.73 -5.68
C ILE A 214 0.76 17.68 -5.02
N PHE A 215 0.26 16.93 -4.06
CA PHE A 215 1.01 15.86 -3.40
C PHE A 215 1.51 14.83 -4.43
N LEU A 216 0.61 14.28 -5.25
CA LEU A 216 0.97 13.27 -6.27
C LEU A 216 1.93 13.82 -7.33
N LEU A 217 1.71 15.06 -7.78
CA LEU A 217 2.60 15.72 -8.74
C LEU A 217 3.94 16.18 -8.15
N THR A 218 4.12 16.12 -6.83
CA THR A 218 5.38 16.52 -6.20
C THR A 218 6.47 15.55 -6.65
N PRO A 219 7.60 16.03 -7.22
CA PRO A 219 8.60 15.15 -7.84
C PRO A 219 9.12 14.03 -6.94
N VAL A 220 9.31 14.30 -5.64
CA VAL A 220 9.79 13.27 -4.70
C VAL A 220 8.73 12.19 -4.45
N VAL A 221 7.44 12.56 -4.43
CA VAL A 221 6.32 11.63 -4.25
C VAL A 221 6.17 10.79 -5.51
N PHE A 222 6.11 11.43 -6.68
CA PHE A 222 6.06 10.73 -7.96
C PHE A 222 7.21 9.72 -8.09
N TRP A 223 8.44 10.13 -7.75
CA TRP A 223 9.60 9.24 -7.75
C TRP A 223 9.43 8.08 -6.77
N GLN A 224 8.98 8.34 -5.54
CA GLN A 224 8.76 7.31 -4.52
C GLN A 224 7.70 6.28 -4.90
N VAL A 225 6.58 6.74 -5.46
CA VAL A 225 5.43 5.91 -5.83
C VAL A 225 5.70 5.07 -7.08
N THR A 226 6.69 5.46 -7.90
CA THR A 226 6.95 4.82 -9.20
C THR A 226 8.26 4.05 -9.28
N SER A 227 9.39 4.73 -9.19
CA SER A 227 10.68 4.22 -9.70
C SER A 227 11.75 4.09 -8.63
N SER A 228 11.56 4.68 -7.44
CA SER A 228 12.52 4.60 -6.34
C SER A 228 12.69 3.18 -5.79
N GLY A 229 11.64 2.34 -5.91
CA GLY A 229 11.55 1.05 -5.24
C GLY A 229 11.57 1.13 -3.71
N SER A 230 11.40 2.33 -3.14
CA SER A 230 11.45 2.58 -1.70
C SER A 230 10.06 2.51 -1.08
N PRO A 231 9.90 1.78 0.04
CA PRO A 231 8.63 1.72 0.74
C PRO A 231 8.42 2.88 1.75
N ASP A 232 9.28 3.91 1.76
CA ASP A 232 9.22 5.01 2.74
C ASP A 232 7.91 5.80 2.73
N VAL A 233 7.20 5.81 1.60
CA VAL A 233 5.89 6.49 1.45
C VAL A 233 4.85 5.98 2.45
N TYR A 234 4.99 4.74 2.93
CA TYR A 234 4.13 4.17 3.96
C TYR A 234 4.27 4.85 5.33
N MET A 235 5.43 5.45 5.64
CA MET A 235 5.60 6.21 6.88
C MET A 235 4.68 7.44 6.90
N ALA A 236 4.49 8.10 5.75
CA ALA A 236 3.55 9.20 5.62
C ALA A 236 2.10 8.72 5.80
N PHE A 237 1.74 7.56 5.22
CA PHE A 237 0.43 6.94 5.43
C PHE A 237 0.15 6.66 6.92
N LEU A 238 1.08 6.02 7.61
CA LEU A 238 0.93 5.69 9.03
C LEU A 238 0.89 6.95 9.91
N ALA A 239 1.70 7.96 9.59
CA ALA A 239 1.67 9.23 10.30
C ALA A 239 0.32 9.97 10.12
N CYS A 240 -0.22 10.00 8.90
CA CYS A 240 -1.51 10.64 8.64
C CYS A 240 -2.69 9.90 9.27
N THR A 241 -2.63 8.57 9.37
CA THR A 241 -3.71 7.76 9.98
C THR A 241 -3.69 7.76 11.50
N ALA A 242 -2.60 8.20 12.13
CA ALA A 242 -2.49 8.31 13.59
C ALA A 242 -3.07 9.61 14.17
N VAL A 243 -3.53 10.55 13.33
CA VAL A 243 -4.02 11.91 13.69
C VAL A 243 -5.50 12.07 13.34
#